data_AF-A0A973XBT2-F1
#
_entry.id   AF-A0A973XBT2-F1
#
_cell.length_a   1.000
_cell.length_b   1.000
_cell.length_c   1.000
_cell.angle_alpha   90.00
_cell.angle_beta   90.00
_cell.angle_gamma   90.00
#
_symmetry.space_group_name_H-M   'P 1'
#
loop_
_entity.id
_entity.type
_entity.pdbx_description
1 polymer ?
#
loop_
_entity_poly.entity_id
_entity_poly.type
_entity_poly.pdbx_seq_one_letter_code
_entity_poly.pdbx_strand_id
1 'polypeptide(L)'
;VQGGAVVAEVVSTMQGINESSRRISDIISVIDGIAFQTNILALNAAVEAARAGEQGRGFAVVATEVRSLAGRSAEAAREIKALISASVERVERGSAQVNQAGATMQEVVASIQRVTRIMAEITAASNEQALGVAQVGQAMSTLDQATQQNGALVHEMAGAAARLQQLADALVQTVSVFQLQD
;
A
#
# COMPACT_ATOMS: atom_id res chain seq x y z
N VAL A 1 9.91 5.14 0.30
CA VAL A 1 10.34 4.14 -0.71
C VAL A 1 10.89 2.84 -0.10
N GLN A 2 10.93 2.70 1.23
CA GLN A 2 11.41 1.48 1.91
C GLN A 2 10.56 0.22 1.67
N GLY A 3 9.23 0.34 1.57
CA GLY A 3 8.35 -0.82 1.44
C GLY A 3 8.61 -1.69 0.20
N GLY A 4 8.86 -1.07 -0.96
CA GLY A 4 9.19 -1.80 -2.18
C GLY A 4 10.56 -2.47 -2.14
N ALA A 5 11.54 -1.83 -1.49
CA ALA A 5 12.88 -2.39 -1.32
C ALA A 5 12.88 -3.63 -0.42
N VAL A 6 12.13 -3.60 0.69
CA VAL A 6 11.99 -4.74 1.60
C VAL A 6 11.32 -5.93 0.90
N VAL A 7 10.28 -5.70 0.10
CA VAL A 7 9.64 -6.78 -0.67
C VAL A 7 10.61 -7.39 -1.68
N ALA A 8 11.39 -6.56 -2.39
CA ALA A 8 12.39 -7.05 -3.34
C ALA A 8 13.49 -7.90 -2.67
N GLU A 9 13.93 -7.49 -1.48
CA GLU A 9 14.92 -8.24 -0.68
C GLU A 9 14.38 -9.60 -0.21
N VAL A 10 13.11 -9.66 0.21
CA VAL A 10 12.46 -10.92 0.58
C VAL A 10 12.35 -11.86 -0.62
N VAL A 11 12.00 -11.35 -1.80
CA VAL A 11 11.96 -12.17 -3.04
C VAL A 11 13.35 -12.71 -3.39
N SER A 12 14.39 -11.87 -3.29
CA SER A 12 15.78 -12.29 -3.52
C SER A 12 16.21 -13.39 -2.53
N THR A 13 15.82 -13.27 -1.26
CA THR A 13 16.12 -14.27 -0.24
C THR A 13 15.42 -15.60 -0.54
N MET A 14 14.14 -15.56 -0.94
CA MET A 14 13.39 -16.77 -1.33
C MET A 14 14.01 -17.47 -2.55
N GLN A 15 14.53 -16.72 -3.53
CA GLN A 15 15.26 -17.29 -4.67
C GLN A 15 16.56 -17.99 -4.21
N GLY A 16 17.32 -17.39 -3.30
CA GLY A 16 18.51 -18.01 -2.71
C GLY A 16 18.22 -19.29 -1.92
N ILE A 17 17.10 -19.32 -1.19
CA ILE A 17 16.63 -20.54 -0.51
C ILE A 17 16.28 -21.63 -1.53
N ASN A 18 15.55 -21.29 -2.60
CA ASN A 18 15.19 -22.27 -3.65
C ASN A 18 16.43 -22.88 -4.32
N GLU A 19 17.42 -22.06 -4.66
CA GLU A 19 18.69 -22.55 -5.22
C GLU A 19 19.42 -23.48 -4.24
N SER A 20 19.49 -23.09 -2.97
CA SER A 20 20.13 -23.90 -1.92
C SER A 20 19.41 -25.25 -1.74
N SER A 21 18.07 -25.26 -1.75
CA SER A 21 17.28 -26.48 -1.68
C SER A 21 17.50 -27.40 -2.89
N ARG A 22 17.65 -26.87 -4.10
CA ARG A 22 17.99 -27.67 -5.30
C ARG A 22 19.35 -28.34 -5.15
N ARG A 23 20.37 -27.60 -4.72
CA ARG A 23 21.70 -28.17 -4.45
C ARG A 23 21.65 -29.28 -3.41
N ILE A 24 20.86 -29.13 -2.35
CA ILE A 24 20.65 -30.20 -1.35
C ILE A 24 20.00 -31.42 -2.00
N SER A 25 18.98 -31.25 -2.84
CA SER A 25 18.32 -32.35 -3.55
C SER A 25 19.28 -33.16 -4.44
N ASP A 26 20.21 -32.46 -5.11
CA ASP A 26 21.25 -33.11 -5.93
C ASP A 26 22.21 -33.93 -5.07
N ILE A 27 22.68 -33.36 -3.94
CA ILE A 27 23.55 -34.06 -2.98
C ILE A 27 22.86 -35.31 -2.42
N ILE A 28 21.59 -35.21 -2.05
CA ILE A 28 20.82 -36.34 -1.53
C ILE A 28 20.63 -37.43 -2.59
N SER A 29 20.50 -37.05 -3.87
CA SER A 29 20.45 -38.01 -4.98
C SER A 29 21.78 -38.77 -5.16
N VAL A 30 22.92 -38.11 -4.92
CA VAL A 30 24.23 -38.78 -4.88
C VAL A 30 24.33 -39.74 -3.69
N ILE A 31 23.84 -39.35 -2.51
CA ILE A 31 23.84 -40.19 -1.30
C ILE A 31 22.98 -41.46 -1.50
N ASP A 32 21.80 -41.34 -2.10
CA ASP A 32 20.96 -42.50 -2.47
C ASP A 32 21.70 -43.43 -3.45
N GLY A 33 22.42 -42.85 -4.41
CA GLY A 33 23.30 -43.61 -5.33
C GLY A 33 24.42 -44.36 -4.61
N ILE A 34 25.09 -43.74 -3.62
CA ILE A 34 26.13 -44.38 -2.79
C ILE A 34 25.52 -45.52 -1.96
N ALA A 35 24.34 -45.30 -1.36
CA ALA A 35 23.63 -46.33 -0.61
C ALA A 35 23.27 -47.53 -1.49
N PHE A 36 22.79 -47.28 -2.71
CA PHE A 36 22.51 -48.33 -3.69
C PHE A 36 23.77 -49.11 -4.08
N GLN A 37 24.88 -48.43 -4.40
CA GLN A 37 26.16 -49.08 -4.70
C GLN A 37 26.65 -49.92 -3.52
N THR A 38 26.58 -49.38 -2.29
CA THR A 38 26.98 -50.10 -1.06
C THR A 38 26.14 -51.37 -0.86
N ASN A 39 24.83 -51.30 -1.12
CA ASN A 39 23.95 -52.47 -1.07
C ASN A 39 24.32 -53.55 -2.10
N ILE A 40 24.74 -53.15 -3.32
CA ILE A 40 25.23 -54.10 -4.33
C ILE A 40 26.57 -54.72 -3.92
N LEU A 41 27.52 -53.93 -3.39
CA LEU A 41 28.78 -54.46 -2.88
C LEU A 41 28.56 -55.46 -1.73
N ALA A 42 27.66 -55.15 -0.81
CA ALA A 42 27.30 -56.03 0.30
C ALA A 42 26.68 -57.35 -0.18
N LEU A 43 25.82 -57.29 -1.21
CA LEU A 43 25.26 -58.49 -1.84
C LEU A 43 26.36 -59.36 -2.46
N ASN A 44 27.29 -58.77 -3.21
CA ASN A 44 28.41 -59.50 -3.81
C ASN A 44 29.31 -60.14 -2.73
N ALA A 45 29.58 -59.43 -1.64
CA ALA A 45 30.34 -59.96 -0.51
C ALA A 45 29.64 -61.14 0.17
N ALA A 46 28.30 -61.08 0.32
CA ALA A 46 27.52 -62.19 0.86
C ALA A 46 27.58 -63.44 -0.05
N VAL A 47 27.57 -63.25 -1.37
CA VAL A 47 27.72 -64.34 -2.35
C VAL A 47 29.10 -64.99 -2.25
N GLU A 48 30.17 -64.19 -2.19
CA GLU A 48 31.53 -64.72 -2.08
C GLU A 48 31.78 -65.40 -0.73
N ALA A 49 31.19 -64.87 0.36
CA ALA A 49 31.22 -65.51 1.67
C ALA A 49 30.51 -66.88 1.67
N ALA A 50 29.37 -67.02 0.96
CA ALA A 50 28.71 -68.30 0.79
C ALA A 50 29.57 -69.29 -0.02
N ARG A 51 30.32 -68.80 -1.01
CA ARG A 51 31.23 -69.60 -1.83
C ARG A 51 32.44 -70.13 -1.05
N ALA A 52 32.92 -69.38 -0.06
CA ALA A 52 34.02 -69.76 0.82
C ALA A 52 33.63 -70.77 1.93
N GLY A 53 32.35 -71.14 2.05
CA GLY A 53 31.85 -72.11 3.03
C GLY A 53 32.10 -71.66 4.48
N GLU A 54 32.59 -72.57 5.33
CA GLU A 54 32.82 -72.29 6.76
C GLU A 54 33.82 -71.15 7.01
N GLN A 55 34.79 -70.94 6.11
CA GLN A 55 35.78 -69.86 6.24
C GLN A 55 35.16 -68.47 5.96
N GLY A 56 34.01 -68.42 5.28
CA GLY A 56 33.31 -67.19 4.94
C GLY A 56 32.29 -66.71 5.99
N ARG A 57 32.05 -67.46 7.07
CA ARG A 57 30.97 -67.14 8.04
C ARG A 57 31.09 -65.75 8.65
N GLY A 58 32.30 -65.33 9.02
CA GLY A 58 32.54 -63.97 9.54
C GLY A 58 32.24 -62.88 8.51
N PHE A 59 32.65 -63.10 7.25
CA PHE A 59 32.38 -62.17 6.14
C PHE A 59 30.89 -62.08 5.81
N ALA A 60 30.13 -63.19 5.90
CA ALA A 60 28.69 -63.21 5.65
C ALA A 60 27.91 -62.32 6.64
N VAL A 61 28.32 -62.30 7.91
CA VAL A 61 27.71 -61.44 8.94
C VAL A 61 27.98 -59.96 8.63
N VAL A 62 29.24 -59.61 8.33
CA VAL A 62 29.60 -58.23 7.97
C VAL A 62 28.85 -57.78 6.71
N ALA A 63 28.76 -58.63 5.68
CA ALA A 63 28.02 -58.32 4.47
C ALA A 63 26.52 -58.04 4.74
N THR A 64 25.91 -58.80 5.66
CA THR A 64 24.51 -58.58 6.06
C THR A 64 24.33 -57.25 6.79
N GLU A 65 25.24 -56.91 7.70
CA GLU A 65 25.19 -55.64 8.44
C GLU A 65 25.39 -54.43 7.52
N VAL A 66 26.36 -54.49 6.60
CA VAL A 66 26.59 -53.45 5.59
C VAL A 66 25.36 -53.28 4.69
N ARG A 67 24.71 -54.38 4.31
CA ARG A 67 23.48 -54.34 3.50
C ARG A 67 22.33 -53.66 4.25
N SER A 68 22.16 -53.99 5.53
CA SER A 68 21.17 -53.37 6.41
C SER A 68 21.41 -51.86 6.55
N LEU A 69 22.67 -51.45 6.79
CA LEU A 69 23.05 -50.06 6.89
C LEU A 69 22.81 -49.29 5.58
N ALA A 70 23.16 -49.88 4.44
CA ALA A 70 22.90 -49.30 3.13
C ALA A 70 21.39 -49.09 2.88
N GLY A 71 20.55 -50.07 3.26
CA GLY A 71 19.10 -49.94 3.20
C GLY A 71 18.57 -48.77 4.03
N ARG A 72 19.03 -48.65 5.28
CA ARG A 72 18.67 -47.54 6.18
C ARG A 72 19.12 -46.18 5.63
N SER A 73 20.31 -46.10 5.03
CA SER A 73 20.78 -44.87 4.38
C SER A 73 19.93 -44.48 3.18
N ALA A 74 19.50 -45.43 2.35
CA ALA A 74 18.63 -45.15 1.20
C ALA A 74 17.25 -44.66 1.65
N GLU A 75 16.68 -45.25 2.71
CA GLU A 75 15.41 -44.81 3.30
C GLU A 75 15.51 -43.37 3.82
N ALA A 76 16.54 -43.07 4.62
CA ALA A 76 16.79 -41.72 5.13
C ALA A 76 17.00 -40.70 4.00
N ALA A 77 17.73 -41.06 2.95
CA ALA A 77 17.92 -40.19 1.78
C ALA A 77 16.57 -39.86 1.10
N ARG A 78 15.66 -40.83 0.96
CA ARG A 78 14.32 -40.61 0.40
C ARG A 78 13.46 -39.70 1.27
N GLU A 79 13.50 -39.88 2.60
CA GLU A 79 12.77 -39.01 3.53
C GLU A 79 13.27 -37.56 3.43
N ILE A 80 14.59 -37.34 3.41
CA ILE A 80 15.16 -36.00 3.23
C ILE A 80 14.75 -35.40 1.88
N LYS A 81 14.78 -36.20 0.80
CA LYS A 81 14.35 -35.74 -0.53
C LYS A 81 12.89 -35.30 -0.56
N ALA A 82 12.01 -35.99 0.17
CA ALA A 82 10.61 -35.60 0.31
C ALA A 82 10.46 -34.27 1.09
N LEU A 83 11.19 -34.11 2.20
CA LEU A 83 11.19 -32.86 2.98
C LEU A 83 11.72 -31.66 2.20
N ILE A 84 12.78 -31.85 1.40
CA ILE A 84 13.33 -30.81 0.54
C ILE A 84 12.33 -30.44 -0.56
N SER A 85 11.70 -31.42 -1.21
CA SER A 85 10.65 -31.16 -2.21
C SER A 85 9.49 -30.35 -1.63
N ALA A 86 9.02 -30.71 -0.43
CA ALA A 86 7.98 -29.97 0.27
C ALA A 86 8.43 -28.55 0.65
N SER A 87 9.70 -28.36 0.99
CA SER A 87 10.27 -27.04 1.31
C SER A 87 10.35 -26.16 0.07
N VAL A 88 10.73 -26.71 -1.08
CA VAL A 88 10.73 -26.00 -2.38
C VAL A 88 9.32 -25.53 -2.74
N GLU A 89 8.31 -26.39 -2.63
CA GLU A 89 6.92 -26.02 -2.91
C GLU A 89 6.45 -24.86 -2.00
N ARG A 90 6.77 -24.92 -0.70
CA ARG A 90 6.43 -23.86 0.26
C ARG A 90 7.10 -22.53 -0.08
N VAL A 91 8.37 -22.56 -0.48
CA VAL A 91 9.12 -21.36 -0.89
C VAL A 91 8.53 -20.76 -2.16
N GLU A 92 8.16 -21.58 -3.15
CA GLU A 92 7.51 -21.10 -4.38
C GLU A 92 6.16 -20.43 -4.09
N ARG A 93 5.32 -21.04 -3.24
CA ARG A 93 4.05 -20.44 -2.80
C ARG A 93 4.28 -19.14 -2.04
N GLY A 94 5.26 -19.12 -1.13
CA GLY A 94 5.65 -17.91 -0.39
C GLY A 94 6.11 -16.80 -1.32
N SER A 95 6.94 -17.11 -2.33
CA SER A 95 7.40 -16.15 -3.32
C SER A 95 6.23 -15.56 -4.12
N ALA A 96 5.25 -16.37 -4.51
CA ALA A 96 4.05 -15.89 -5.21
C ALA A 96 3.23 -14.92 -4.35
N GLN A 97 3.05 -15.23 -3.06
CA GLN A 97 2.33 -14.37 -2.11
C GLN A 97 3.06 -13.03 -1.89
N VAL A 98 4.39 -13.05 -1.75
CA VAL A 98 5.19 -11.84 -1.59
C VAL A 98 5.13 -10.97 -2.85
N ASN A 99 5.17 -11.57 -4.04
CA ASN A 99 5.01 -10.84 -5.30
C ASN A 99 3.65 -10.14 -5.39
N GLN A 100 2.58 -10.84 -4.99
CA GLN A 100 1.24 -10.24 -4.95
C GLN A 100 1.15 -9.10 -3.94
N ALA A 101 1.71 -9.27 -2.74
CA ALA A 101 1.80 -8.20 -1.75
C ALA A 101 2.60 -6.99 -2.28
N GLY A 102 3.68 -7.24 -3.03
CA GLY A 102 4.46 -6.21 -3.70
C GLY A 102 3.63 -5.39 -4.70
N ALA A 103 2.83 -6.05 -5.53
CA ALA A 103 1.94 -5.38 -6.47
C ALA A 103 0.89 -4.52 -5.76
N THR A 104 0.24 -5.06 -4.72
CA THR A 104 -0.74 -4.30 -3.93
C THR A 104 -0.10 -3.08 -3.24
N MET A 105 1.13 -3.19 -2.75
CA MET A 105 1.84 -2.04 -2.17
C MET A 105 2.13 -0.95 -3.21
N GLN A 106 2.41 -1.31 -4.46
CA GLN A 106 2.57 -0.33 -5.54
C GLN A 106 1.25 0.40 -5.84
N GLU A 107 0.12 -0.32 -5.85
CA GLU A 107 -1.21 0.27 -6.00
C GLU A 107 -1.56 1.24 -4.86
N VAL A 108 -1.19 0.90 -3.62
CA VAL A 108 -1.36 1.77 -2.45
C VAL A 108 -0.53 3.04 -2.60
N VAL A 109 0.74 2.93 -2.98
CA VAL A 109 1.60 4.10 -3.21
C VAL A 109 1.02 5.00 -4.32
N ALA A 110 0.56 4.42 -5.42
CA ALA A 110 -0.08 5.17 -6.50
C ALA A 110 -1.37 5.86 -6.04
N SER A 111 -2.16 5.20 -5.18
CA SER A 111 -3.37 5.78 -4.60
C SER A 111 -3.07 6.96 -3.68
N ILE A 112 -2.05 6.84 -2.83
CA ILE A 112 -1.59 7.92 -1.96
C ILE A 112 -1.12 9.12 -2.80
N GLN A 113 -0.36 8.89 -3.87
CA GLN A 113 0.06 9.96 -4.78
C GLN A 113 -1.12 10.70 -5.41
N ARG A 114 -2.20 9.99 -5.79
CA ARG A 114 -3.44 10.63 -6.27
C ARG A 114 -4.08 11.49 -5.18
N VAL A 115 -4.18 10.97 -3.95
CA VAL A 115 -4.73 11.75 -2.82
C VAL A 115 -3.90 13.01 -2.57
N THR A 116 -2.57 12.92 -2.58
CA THR A 116 -1.69 14.09 -2.44
C THR A 116 -1.93 15.13 -3.53
N ARG A 117 -2.15 14.71 -4.78
CA ARG A 117 -2.49 15.63 -5.88
C ARG A 117 -3.83 16.33 -5.64
N ILE A 118 -4.85 15.59 -5.24
CA ILE A 118 -6.18 16.16 -4.92
C ILE A 118 -6.06 17.16 -3.77
N MET A 119 -5.28 16.88 -2.74
CA MET A 119 -5.06 17.82 -1.64
C MET A 119 -4.36 19.10 -2.09
N ALA A 120 -3.43 19.01 -3.05
CA ALA A 120 -2.79 20.18 -3.64
C ALA A 120 -3.79 21.03 -4.45
N GLU A 121 -4.66 20.38 -5.23
CA GLU A 121 -5.73 21.04 -5.99
C GLU A 121 -6.75 21.72 -5.06
N ILE A 122 -7.17 21.04 -3.97
CA ILE A 122 -8.06 21.63 -2.96
C ILE A 122 -7.41 22.84 -2.30
N THR A 123 -6.12 22.74 -1.95
CA THR A 123 -5.39 23.87 -1.33
C THR A 123 -5.36 25.07 -2.26
N ALA A 124 -5.10 24.86 -3.56
CA ALA A 124 -5.13 25.91 -4.56
C ALA A 124 -6.53 26.55 -4.68
N ALA A 125 -7.57 25.72 -4.78
CA ALA A 125 -8.95 26.18 -4.87
C ALA A 125 -9.41 26.92 -3.60
N SER A 126 -8.99 26.47 -2.42
CA SER A 126 -9.28 27.15 -1.14
C SER A 126 -8.61 28.53 -1.07
N ASN A 127 -7.39 28.67 -1.56
CA ASN A 127 -6.72 29.98 -1.64
C ASN A 127 -7.45 30.93 -2.60
N GLU A 128 -7.90 30.44 -3.77
CA GLU A 128 -8.69 31.22 -4.72
C GLU A 128 -10.04 31.64 -4.12
N GLN A 129 -10.74 30.72 -3.44
CA GLN A 129 -11.97 31.02 -2.72
C GLN A 129 -11.75 32.07 -1.63
N ALA A 130 -10.66 32.00 -0.87
CA ALA A 130 -10.35 32.99 0.16
C ALA A 130 -10.17 34.40 -0.44
N LEU A 131 -9.49 34.50 -1.60
CA LEU A 131 -9.37 35.75 -2.34
C LEU A 131 -10.73 36.26 -2.84
N GLY A 132 -11.57 35.37 -3.37
CA GLY A 132 -12.93 35.71 -3.80
C GLY A 132 -13.81 36.22 -2.65
N VAL A 133 -13.74 35.58 -1.48
CA VAL A 133 -14.46 36.01 -0.27
C VAL A 133 -13.98 37.39 0.19
N ALA A 134 -12.67 37.67 0.15
CA ALA A 134 -12.14 38.98 0.49
C ALA A 134 -12.67 40.09 -0.46
N GLN A 135 -12.76 39.80 -1.75
CA GLN A 135 -13.35 40.73 -2.73
C GLN A 135 -14.85 40.97 -2.48
N VAL A 136 -15.61 39.91 -2.19
CA VAL A 136 -17.02 40.03 -1.81
C VAL A 136 -17.17 40.89 -0.55
N GLY A 137 -16.32 40.68 0.46
CA GLY A 137 -16.31 41.51 1.68
C GLY A 137 -16.09 42.99 1.38
N GLN A 138 -15.16 43.32 0.49
CA GLN A 138 -14.90 44.71 0.07
C GLN A 138 -16.10 45.32 -0.67
N ALA A 139 -16.75 44.55 -1.55
CA ALA A 139 -17.95 44.99 -2.26
C ALA A 139 -19.12 45.23 -1.28
N MET A 140 -19.30 44.36 -0.29
CA MET A 140 -20.31 44.55 0.76
C MET A 140 -20.07 45.80 1.59
N SER A 141 -18.82 46.08 1.96
CA SER A 141 -18.49 47.34 2.68
C SER A 141 -18.80 48.58 1.85
N THR A 142 -18.57 48.52 0.53
CA THR A 142 -18.92 49.62 -0.38
C THR A 142 -20.42 49.81 -0.51
N LEU A 143 -21.18 48.71 -0.61
CA LEU A 143 -22.65 48.74 -0.64
C LEU A 143 -23.24 49.25 0.67
N ASP A 144 -22.68 48.88 1.81
CA ASP A 144 -23.10 49.38 3.11
C ASP A 144 -22.89 50.91 3.20
N GLN A 145 -21.72 51.41 2.77
CA GLN A 145 -21.46 52.85 2.72
C GLN A 145 -22.45 53.60 1.82
N ALA A 146 -22.74 53.07 0.62
CA ALA A 146 -23.72 53.66 -0.28
C ALA A 146 -25.14 53.63 0.30
N THR A 147 -25.50 52.55 1.01
CA THR A 147 -26.80 52.41 1.68
C THR A 147 -26.95 53.41 2.81
N GLN A 148 -25.92 53.60 3.63
CA GLN A 148 -25.87 54.63 4.68
C GLN A 148 -26.00 56.05 4.09
N GLN A 149 -25.27 56.33 3.00
CA GLN A 149 -25.34 57.62 2.32
C GLN A 149 -26.75 57.88 1.75
N ASN A 150 -27.37 56.86 1.15
CA ASN A 150 -28.76 56.96 0.68
C ASN A 150 -29.72 57.24 1.83
N GLY A 151 -29.54 56.59 2.99
CA GLY A 151 -30.32 56.87 4.20
C GLY A 151 -30.18 58.32 4.67
N ALA A 152 -28.95 58.85 4.69
CA ALA A 152 -28.68 60.25 5.06
C ALA A 152 -29.32 61.23 4.07
N LEU A 153 -29.20 60.99 2.76
CA LEU A 153 -29.82 61.80 1.72
C LEU A 153 -31.34 61.81 1.83
N VAL A 154 -31.96 60.66 2.09
CA VAL A 154 -33.42 60.56 2.31
C VAL A 154 -33.84 61.38 3.55
N HIS A 155 -33.04 61.36 4.63
CA HIS A 155 -33.31 62.15 5.81
C HIS A 155 -33.22 63.66 5.54
N GLU A 156 -32.19 64.11 4.81
CA GLU A 156 -32.08 65.51 4.38
C GLU A 156 -33.25 65.92 3.47
N MET A 157 -33.64 65.07 2.53
CA MET A 157 -34.78 65.31 1.63
C MET A 157 -36.10 65.45 2.42
N ALA A 158 -36.33 64.60 3.41
CA ALA A 158 -37.50 64.71 4.29
C ALA A 158 -37.50 66.03 5.06
N GLY A 159 -36.35 66.47 5.56
CA GLY A 159 -36.18 67.77 6.22
C GLY A 159 -36.44 68.95 5.27
N ALA A 160 -35.92 68.89 4.03
CA ALA A 160 -36.16 69.89 3.01
C ALA A 160 -37.65 69.96 2.61
N ALA A 161 -38.30 68.81 2.43
CA ALA A 161 -39.73 68.72 2.15
C ALA A 161 -40.57 69.33 3.29
N ALA A 162 -40.23 69.06 4.56
CA ALA A 162 -40.89 69.67 5.71
C ALA A 162 -40.74 71.20 5.75
N ARG A 163 -39.54 71.73 5.44
CA ARG A 163 -39.31 73.19 5.35
C ARG A 163 -40.08 73.82 4.19
N LEU A 164 -40.13 73.16 3.03
CA LEU A 164 -40.92 73.62 1.88
C LEU A 164 -42.41 73.67 2.22
N GLN A 165 -42.93 72.67 2.94
CA GLN A 165 -44.30 72.68 3.44
C GLN A 165 -44.56 73.88 4.37
N GLN A 166 -43.68 74.13 5.34
CA GLN A 166 -43.80 75.27 6.25
C GLN A 166 -43.79 76.63 5.51
N LEU A 167 -42.93 76.79 4.50
CA LEU A 167 -42.87 77.99 3.67
C LEU A 167 -44.15 78.18 2.85
N ALA A 168 -44.68 77.09 2.28
CA ALA A 168 -45.95 77.12 1.54
C ALA A 168 -47.11 77.54 2.46
N ASP A 169 -47.21 76.97 3.66
CA ASP A 169 -48.24 77.32 4.64
C ASP A 169 -48.13 78.80 5.08
N ALA A 170 -46.90 79.30 5.31
CA ALA A 170 -46.64 80.69 5.65
C ALA A 170 -47.02 81.67 4.51
N LEU A 171 -46.75 81.29 3.26
CA LEU A 171 -47.18 82.05 2.07
C LEU A 171 -48.70 82.12 1.99
N VAL A 172 -49.40 81.01 2.18
CA VAL A 172 -50.88 80.95 2.19
C VAL A 172 -51.44 81.86 3.30
N GLN A 173 -50.88 81.80 4.51
CA GLN A 173 -51.28 82.70 5.60
C GLN A 173 -51.06 84.17 5.23
N THR A 174 -49.90 84.51 4.65
CA THR A 174 -49.58 85.89 4.26
C THR A 174 -50.57 86.41 3.22
N VAL A 175 -50.92 85.61 2.21
CA VAL A 175 -51.89 85.99 1.19
C VAL A 175 -53.31 86.11 1.76
N SER A 176 -53.68 85.31 2.76
CA SER A 176 -55.01 85.37 3.39
C SER A 176 -55.32 86.68 4.13
N VAL A 177 -54.28 87.44 4.51
CA VAL A 177 -54.42 88.78 5.11
C VAL A 177 -54.84 89.81 4.05
N PHE A 178 -54.49 89.60 2.78
CA PHE A 178 -54.92 90.45 1.68
C PHE A 178 -56.37 90.12 1.31
N GLN A 179 -57.33 90.69 2.05
CA GLN A 179 -58.72 90.72 1.61
C GLN A 179 -58.84 91.64 0.41
N LEU A 180 -59.19 91.08 -0.75
CA LEU A 180 -59.64 91.84 -1.90
C LEU A 180 -61.02 92.42 -1.55
N GLN A 181 -61.11 93.74 -1.44
CA GLN A 181 -62.39 94.44 -1.47
C GLN A 181 -62.94 94.33 -2.88
N ASP A 182 -64.19 93.89 -3.02
CA ASP A 182 -64.91 93.80 -4.29
C ASP A 182 -64.84 95.11 -5.10
#